data_AF-A0ABC9B590-F1
#
_entry.id   AF-A0ABC9B590-F1
#
_cell.length_a   1.000
_cell.length_b   1.000
_cell.length_c   1.000
_cell.angle_alpha   90.00
_cell.angle_beta   90.00
_cell.angle_gamma   90.00
#
_symmetry.space_group_name_H-M   'P 1'
#
loop_
_entity.id
_entity.type
_entity.pdbx_description
1 polymer ?
#
loop_
_entity_poly.entity_id
_entity_poly.type
_entity_poly.pdbx_seq_one_letter_code
_entity_poly.pdbx_strand_id
1 'polypeptide(L)'
;MPPRQSGRKGKGAAAAPPQDDRDHIGALPDDALRHVLSFLPAQEAVRTWVLARRWRHLWKASTGLRIACSNGAEAASVKELREFVYHLLLLRGDSPLDTCELEFGDMDEEDVPRVNLWLRHVVMRNVRVLELSSYIWVDGCQAWFQLDDVPLVSQHLTTLKFCGVRFRSSLLDFSSCPALENLEFDYCVFSEAKKISSESLKHMSITDSTFDRGSRIRICTPNLVSPDLCDFWHRTPLLESMPLLVKAFVRLNWACGDECPRAYCNDSNCESCDISDNIGDRIGTNNCCVLLQGLSKAKVLALTSGPRKFILKRDLKWCPTFSKLKTLLLNGYWCTPDDFRPLVCILEHAPVLEKLILQLSSEMPEHEVEIKGSVSPMEGSAAILKHLRIVEIKCEGVNEKILNVLIFLSAFNIRKPTCYTLLHF
;
A
#
# COMPACT_ATOMS: atom_id res chain seq x y z
N MET A 1 -21.67 -37.76 -89.83
CA MET A 1 -21.13 -36.46 -90.30
C MET A 1 -21.27 -35.45 -89.17
N PRO A 2 -20.40 -34.46 -89.01
CA PRO A 2 -18.93 -34.46 -88.98
C PRO A 2 -18.39 -33.82 -87.66
N PRO A 3 -17.07 -33.77 -87.46
CA PRO A 3 -16.40 -32.93 -86.45
C PRO A 3 -16.13 -31.51 -86.98
N ARG A 4 -15.85 -30.52 -86.10
CA ARG A 4 -14.92 -29.37 -86.24
C ARG A 4 -15.26 -28.26 -85.23
N GLN A 5 -14.40 -28.02 -84.26
CA GLN A 5 -13.39 -26.94 -84.20
C GLN A 5 -13.95 -25.51 -84.06
N SER A 6 -13.58 -24.90 -82.94
CA SER A 6 -13.01 -23.54 -82.76
C SER A 6 -13.57 -23.00 -81.44
N GLY A 7 -12.87 -22.25 -80.60
CA GLY A 7 -11.56 -21.64 -80.66
C GLY A 7 -11.56 -20.55 -79.57
N ARG A 8 -10.42 -20.40 -78.91
CA ARG A 8 -9.94 -19.21 -78.17
C ARG A 8 -10.65 -18.74 -76.88
N LYS A 9 -9.87 -18.95 -75.81
CA LYS A 9 -9.34 -17.95 -74.85
C LYS A 9 -10.33 -17.18 -73.96
N GLY A 10 -10.42 -17.64 -72.71
CA GLY A 10 -10.53 -16.76 -71.55
C GLY A 10 -9.24 -16.84 -70.73
N LYS A 11 -8.48 -15.74 -70.66
CA LYS A 11 -7.47 -15.54 -69.61
C LYS A 11 -8.23 -15.33 -68.31
N GLY A 12 -8.04 -16.22 -67.33
CA GLY A 12 -8.63 -16.10 -66.00
C GLY A 12 -7.60 -16.42 -64.94
N ALA A 13 -7.17 -15.36 -64.23
CA ALA A 13 -6.51 -15.31 -62.93
C ALA A 13 -5.46 -16.39 -62.60
N ALA A 14 -4.19 -15.97 -62.55
CA ALA A 14 -3.22 -16.62 -61.68
C ALA A 14 -3.80 -16.64 -60.27
N ALA A 15 -4.03 -17.84 -59.73
CA ALA A 15 -4.33 -18.02 -58.32
C ALA A 15 -3.20 -17.36 -57.53
N ALA A 16 -3.55 -16.45 -56.62
CA ALA A 16 -2.62 -15.94 -55.63
C ALA A 16 -1.96 -17.15 -54.94
N PRO A 17 -0.65 -17.10 -54.63
CA PRO A 17 -0.06 -18.16 -53.82
C PRO A 17 -0.88 -18.25 -52.52
N PRO A 18 -1.01 -19.46 -51.93
CA PRO A 18 -1.71 -19.59 -50.66
C PRO A 18 -1.15 -18.54 -49.71
N GLN A 19 -2.01 -17.72 -49.13
CA GLN A 19 -1.61 -16.86 -48.03
C GLN A 19 -0.92 -17.77 -47.05
N ASP A 20 0.37 -17.53 -46.92
CA ASP A 20 1.26 -18.22 -46.01
C ASP A 20 0.71 -17.87 -44.62
N ASP A 21 -0.16 -18.73 -44.11
CA ASP A 21 -0.66 -18.75 -42.73
C ASP A 21 0.53 -19.17 -41.86
N ARG A 22 1.61 -18.38 -41.95
CA ARG A 22 2.82 -18.57 -41.16
C ARG A 22 2.34 -18.48 -39.74
N ASP A 23 2.60 -19.52 -38.98
CA ASP A 23 2.48 -19.50 -37.53
C ASP A 23 3.36 -18.36 -36.99
N HIS A 24 2.77 -17.17 -36.92
CA HIS A 24 3.45 -15.93 -36.57
C HIS A 24 3.95 -15.97 -35.13
N ILE A 25 3.28 -16.76 -34.28
CA ILE A 25 3.68 -16.99 -32.89
C ILE A 25 4.83 -18.01 -32.85
N GLY A 26 4.75 -19.09 -33.63
CA GLY A 26 5.82 -20.07 -33.79
C GLY A 26 7.12 -19.51 -34.39
N ALA A 27 7.05 -18.37 -35.09
CA ALA A 27 8.21 -17.66 -35.62
C ALA A 27 8.97 -16.80 -34.59
N LEU A 28 8.40 -16.54 -33.40
CA LEU A 28 9.03 -15.73 -32.37
C LEU A 28 10.28 -16.42 -31.77
N PRO A 29 11.31 -15.69 -31.33
CA PRO A 29 12.43 -16.25 -30.58
C PRO A 29 12.00 -16.86 -29.24
N ASP A 30 12.75 -17.85 -28.74
CA ASP A 30 12.44 -18.53 -27.48
C ASP A 30 12.31 -17.55 -26.29
N ASP A 31 13.12 -16.49 -26.27
CA ASP A 31 13.09 -15.48 -25.20
C ASP A 31 11.78 -14.68 -25.20
N ALA A 32 11.26 -14.34 -26.39
CA ALA A 32 9.96 -13.69 -26.50
C ALA A 32 8.85 -14.63 -26.04
N LEU A 33 8.92 -15.92 -26.39
CA LEU A 33 7.95 -16.92 -25.93
C LEU A 33 8.00 -17.11 -24.42
N ARG A 34 9.20 -17.22 -23.81
CA ARG A 34 9.37 -17.30 -22.34
C ARG A 34 8.78 -16.08 -21.64
N HIS A 35 8.96 -14.89 -22.22
CA HIS A 35 8.36 -13.67 -21.68
C HIS A 35 6.84 -13.71 -21.78
N VAL A 36 6.26 -14.16 -22.90
CA VAL A 36 4.80 -14.35 -23.01
C VAL A 36 4.29 -15.35 -21.96
N LEU A 37 4.98 -16.48 -21.78
CA LEU A 37 4.63 -17.49 -20.76
C LEU A 37 4.72 -16.95 -19.32
N SER A 38 5.58 -15.95 -19.07
CA SER A 38 5.72 -15.33 -17.75
C SER A 38 4.48 -14.59 -17.26
N PHE A 39 3.58 -14.22 -18.19
CA PHE A 39 2.32 -13.56 -17.87
C PHE A 39 1.16 -14.54 -17.64
N LEU A 40 1.31 -15.81 -18.02
CA LEU A 40 0.25 -16.80 -17.89
C LEU A 40 0.26 -17.44 -16.50
N PRO A 41 -0.92 -17.86 -15.97
CA PRO A 41 -0.96 -18.81 -14.86
C PRO A 41 -0.11 -20.05 -15.17
N ALA A 42 0.58 -20.57 -14.16
CA ALA A 42 1.55 -21.66 -14.33
C ALA A 42 0.94 -22.89 -15.01
N GLN A 43 -0.31 -23.22 -14.70
CA GLN A 43 -1.04 -24.33 -15.30
C GLN A 43 -1.21 -24.13 -16.82
N GLU A 44 -1.53 -22.90 -17.24
CA GLU A 44 -1.68 -22.53 -18.65
C GLU A 44 -0.33 -22.50 -19.36
N ALA A 45 0.69 -21.90 -18.72
CA ALA A 45 2.05 -21.89 -19.22
C ALA A 45 2.57 -23.30 -19.48
N VAL A 46 2.35 -24.23 -18.55
CA VAL A 46 2.67 -25.65 -18.73
C VAL A 46 1.87 -26.24 -19.89
N ARG A 47 0.55 -25.98 -19.96
CA ARG A 47 -0.35 -26.49 -21.03
C ARG A 47 0.07 -26.06 -22.44
N THR A 48 0.80 -24.96 -22.62
CA THR A 48 1.30 -24.54 -23.95
C THR A 48 2.17 -25.57 -24.65
N TRP A 49 2.69 -26.58 -23.94
CA TRP A 49 3.45 -27.67 -24.55
C TRP A 49 2.69 -28.44 -25.64
N VAL A 50 1.35 -28.41 -25.65
CA VAL A 50 0.52 -29.06 -26.66
C VAL A 50 0.47 -28.30 -27.99
N LEU A 51 0.86 -27.01 -28.01
CA LEU A 51 0.80 -26.15 -29.19
C LEU A 51 1.82 -26.59 -30.26
N ALA A 52 3.05 -26.86 -29.86
CA ALA A 52 4.07 -27.50 -30.70
C ALA A 52 5.23 -28.05 -29.86
N ARG A 53 6.02 -28.96 -30.44
CA ARG A 53 7.18 -29.60 -29.77
C ARG A 53 8.15 -28.59 -29.15
N ARG A 54 8.31 -27.42 -29.77
CA ARG A 54 9.18 -26.32 -29.31
C ARG A 54 8.74 -25.76 -27.95
N TRP A 55 7.44 -25.72 -27.66
CA TRP A 55 6.90 -25.14 -26.43
C TRP A 55 7.07 -26.03 -25.20
N ARG A 56 7.40 -27.32 -25.41
CA ARG A 56 7.40 -28.35 -24.36
C ARG A 56 8.24 -28.03 -23.14
N HIS A 57 9.31 -27.25 -23.32
CA HIS A 57 10.26 -26.95 -22.25
C HIS A 57 10.42 -25.45 -21.96
N LEU A 58 9.73 -24.58 -22.71
CA LEU A 58 9.90 -23.13 -22.57
C LEU A 58 9.43 -22.61 -21.22
N TRP A 59 8.32 -23.15 -20.70
CA TRP A 59 7.80 -22.76 -19.39
C TRP A 59 8.79 -22.97 -18.24
N LYS A 60 9.70 -23.96 -18.36
CA LYS A 60 10.72 -24.23 -17.33
C LYS A 60 11.75 -23.11 -17.19
N ALA A 61 11.96 -22.34 -18.26
CA ALA A 61 12.86 -21.21 -18.28
C ALA A 61 12.11 -19.87 -18.26
N SER A 62 10.80 -19.87 -18.01
CA SER A 62 10.02 -18.65 -17.80
C SER A 62 10.53 -17.90 -16.59
N THR A 63 10.74 -16.59 -16.71
CA THR A 63 11.22 -15.74 -15.61
C THR A 63 10.11 -15.33 -14.64
N GLY A 64 8.85 -15.45 -15.06
CA GLY A 64 7.68 -15.23 -14.19
C GLY A 64 7.01 -16.55 -13.83
N LEU A 65 6.56 -16.63 -12.58
CA LEU A 65 5.79 -17.74 -12.05
C LEU A 65 4.52 -17.22 -11.38
N ARG A 66 3.36 -17.58 -11.92
CA ARG A 66 2.06 -17.18 -11.37
C ARG A 66 1.28 -18.41 -10.95
N ILE A 67 1.25 -18.68 -9.65
CA ILE A 67 0.43 -19.74 -9.07
C ILE A 67 -0.82 -19.06 -8.55
N ALA A 68 -1.82 -18.95 -9.41
CA ALA A 68 -3.12 -18.37 -9.10
C ALA A 68 -4.23 -19.33 -9.56
N CYS A 69 -5.43 -19.13 -9.02
CA CYS A 69 -6.58 -19.93 -9.41
C CYS A 69 -7.00 -19.62 -10.84
N SER A 70 -7.02 -20.66 -11.67
CA SER A 70 -7.74 -20.60 -12.93
C SER A 70 -9.23 -20.41 -12.63
N ASN A 71 -9.81 -19.35 -13.22
CA ASN A 71 -11.26 -19.11 -13.43
C ASN A 71 -11.95 -18.12 -12.48
N GLY A 72 -11.36 -16.94 -12.28
CA GLY A 72 -12.09 -15.64 -12.20
C GLY A 72 -13.15 -15.41 -11.11
N ALA A 73 -13.38 -16.34 -10.16
CA ALA A 73 -14.38 -16.16 -9.11
C ALA A 73 -13.88 -16.51 -7.70
N GLU A 74 -12.93 -17.43 -7.54
CA GLU A 74 -12.46 -17.88 -6.22
C GLU A 74 -11.02 -18.40 -6.28
N ALA A 75 -10.24 -18.18 -5.21
CA ALA A 75 -8.85 -18.62 -5.13
C ALA A 75 -8.75 -20.14 -4.90
N ALA A 76 -7.73 -20.81 -5.47
CA ALA A 76 -7.61 -22.26 -5.46
C ALA A 76 -7.29 -22.74 -4.04
N SER A 77 -7.79 -23.92 -3.69
CA SER A 77 -7.35 -24.58 -2.47
C SER A 77 -5.88 -25.02 -2.60
N VAL A 78 -5.09 -24.90 -1.54
CA VAL A 78 -3.71 -25.37 -1.50
C VAL A 78 -3.64 -26.87 -1.80
N LYS A 79 -4.67 -27.61 -1.40
CA LYS A 79 -4.84 -29.04 -1.66
C LYS A 79 -4.88 -29.38 -3.15
N GLU A 80 -5.57 -28.60 -3.96
CA GLU A 80 -5.60 -28.76 -5.43
C GLU A 80 -4.26 -28.40 -6.07
N LEU A 81 -3.59 -27.38 -5.52
CA LEU A 81 -2.34 -26.89 -6.06
C LEU A 81 -1.13 -27.76 -5.71
N ARG A 82 -1.16 -28.48 -4.58
CA ARG A 82 0.07 -29.00 -3.96
C ARG A 82 0.91 -29.90 -4.84
N GLU A 83 0.29 -30.86 -5.53
CA GLU A 83 1.02 -31.81 -6.39
C GLU A 83 1.55 -31.10 -7.64
N PHE A 84 0.73 -30.21 -8.21
CA PHE A 84 1.12 -29.41 -9.36
C PHE A 84 2.31 -28.50 -9.03
N VAL A 85 2.24 -27.74 -7.93
CA VAL A 85 3.30 -26.81 -7.51
C VAL A 85 4.57 -27.59 -7.16
N TYR A 86 4.45 -28.72 -6.46
CA TYR A 86 5.61 -29.58 -6.17
C TYR A 86 6.33 -30.01 -7.45
N HIS A 87 5.60 -30.57 -8.43
CA HIS A 87 6.18 -30.97 -9.70
C HIS A 87 6.70 -29.79 -10.52
N LEU A 88 6.00 -28.66 -10.49
CA LEU A 88 6.38 -27.44 -11.21
C LEU A 88 7.74 -26.92 -10.71
N LEU A 89 7.88 -26.73 -9.39
CA LEU A 89 9.13 -26.25 -8.78
C LEU A 89 10.28 -27.25 -9.00
N LEU A 90 10.00 -28.56 -8.89
CA LEU A 90 10.99 -29.61 -9.14
C LEU A 90 11.48 -29.61 -10.60
N LEU A 91 10.56 -29.52 -11.57
CA LEU A 91 10.88 -29.62 -13.00
C LEU A 91 11.50 -28.34 -13.59
N ARG A 92 11.31 -27.20 -12.92
CA ARG A 92 11.89 -25.89 -13.28
C ARG A 92 13.38 -25.81 -12.93
N GLY A 93 13.83 -26.56 -11.92
CA GLY A 93 15.22 -26.64 -11.49
C GLY A 93 15.72 -25.31 -10.90
N ASP A 94 16.95 -24.93 -11.25
CA ASP A 94 17.63 -23.72 -10.72
C ASP A 94 17.46 -22.47 -11.60
N SER A 95 16.51 -22.49 -12.55
CA SER A 95 16.25 -21.33 -13.40
C SER A 95 15.93 -20.09 -12.55
N PRO A 96 16.46 -18.90 -12.85
CA PRO A 96 16.18 -17.70 -12.06
C PRO A 96 14.73 -17.27 -12.21
N LEU A 97 14.10 -16.82 -11.13
CA LEU A 97 12.80 -16.13 -11.16
C LEU A 97 13.05 -14.63 -11.08
N ASP A 98 12.41 -13.86 -11.94
CA ASP A 98 12.33 -12.40 -11.78
C ASP A 98 11.10 -12.05 -10.95
N THR A 99 9.95 -12.65 -11.27
CA THR A 99 8.67 -12.39 -10.59
C THR A 99 8.01 -13.70 -10.14
N CYS A 100 7.40 -13.68 -8.96
CA CYS A 100 6.56 -14.77 -8.48
C CYS A 100 5.31 -14.22 -7.79
N GLU A 101 4.15 -14.71 -8.21
CA GLU A 101 2.84 -14.44 -7.60
C GLU A 101 2.29 -15.77 -7.08
N LEU A 102 1.99 -15.81 -5.78
CA LEU A 102 1.44 -16.98 -5.08
C LEU A 102 0.10 -16.59 -4.45
N GLU A 103 -0.98 -17.16 -4.96
CA GLU A 103 -2.35 -16.87 -4.51
C GLU A 103 -3.09 -18.15 -4.13
N PHE A 104 -3.73 -18.16 -2.97
CA PHE A 104 -4.54 -19.29 -2.48
C PHE A 104 -5.67 -18.87 -1.56
N GLY A 105 -6.77 -19.62 -1.60
CA GLY A 105 -8.00 -19.37 -0.86
C GLY A 105 -8.15 -20.31 0.33
N ASP A 106 -8.24 -21.62 0.08
CA ASP A 106 -8.53 -22.61 1.14
C ASP A 106 -7.30 -23.47 1.48
N MET A 107 -7.12 -23.85 2.74
CA MET A 107 -6.03 -24.74 3.16
C MET A 107 -6.28 -25.46 4.50
N ASP A 108 -5.82 -26.71 4.58
CA ASP A 108 -5.77 -27.48 5.82
C ASP A 108 -4.53 -27.08 6.67
N GLU A 109 -4.54 -27.36 7.98
CA GLU A 109 -3.37 -27.08 8.86
C GLU A 109 -2.09 -27.78 8.35
N GLU A 110 -2.22 -28.96 7.75
CA GLU A 110 -1.12 -29.74 7.18
C GLU A 110 -0.46 -29.06 5.98
N ASP A 111 -1.14 -28.12 5.32
CA ASP A 111 -0.65 -27.41 4.15
C ASP A 111 0.18 -26.17 4.52
N VAL A 112 0.08 -25.66 5.75
CA VAL A 112 0.84 -24.50 6.21
C VAL A 112 2.35 -24.67 6.03
N PRO A 113 2.98 -25.80 6.43
CA PRO A 113 4.41 -26.01 6.18
C PRO A 113 4.74 -26.07 4.68
N ARG A 114 3.82 -26.54 3.83
CA ARG A 114 4.05 -26.66 2.38
C ARG A 114 4.12 -25.29 1.71
N VAL A 115 3.20 -24.40 2.02
CA VAL A 115 3.21 -23.02 1.49
C VAL A 115 4.45 -22.27 1.96
N ASN A 116 4.85 -22.43 3.23
CA ASN A 116 6.11 -21.89 3.73
C ASN A 116 7.32 -22.43 2.93
N LEU A 117 7.35 -23.72 2.62
CA LEU A 117 8.40 -24.31 1.78
C LEU A 117 8.39 -23.74 0.34
N TRP A 118 7.22 -23.48 -0.25
CA TRP A 118 7.13 -22.85 -1.57
C TRP A 118 7.72 -21.45 -1.56
N LEU A 119 7.37 -20.64 -0.56
CA LEU A 119 7.93 -19.30 -0.36
C LEU A 119 9.47 -19.36 -0.28
N ARG A 120 10.00 -20.24 0.57
CA ARG A 120 11.45 -20.42 0.77
C ARG A 120 12.14 -20.83 -0.53
N HIS A 121 11.54 -21.79 -1.25
CA HIS A 121 12.08 -22.24 -2.52
C HIS A 121 12.15 -21.08 -3.52
N VAL A 122 11.09 -20.30 -3.67
CA VAL A 122 11.02 -19.16 -4.59
C VAL A 122 12.07 -18.10 -4.24
N VAL A 123 12.22 -17.76 -2.96
CA VAL A 123 13.24 -16.82 -2.48
C VAL A 123 14.66 -17.30 -2.82
N MET A 124 14.93 -18.61 -2.73
CA MET A 124 16.20 -19.21 -3.13
C MET A 124 16.47 -19.18 -4.64
N ARG A 125 15.48 -18.86 -5.49
CA ARG A 125 15.63 -18.78 -6.96
C ARG A 125 15.86 -17.35 -7.46
N ASN A 126 16.48 -16.50 -6.64
CA ASN A 126 16.87 -15.13 -6.99
C ASN A 126 15.70 -14.23 -7.41
N VAL A 127 14.51 -14.51 -6.86
CA VAL A 127 13.30 -13.71 -7.12
C VAL A 127 13.51 -12.24 -6.79
N ARG A 128 13.06 -11.35 -7.67
CA ARG A 128 13.15 -9.90 -7.48
C ARG A 128 11.86 -9.30 -6.98
N VAL A 129 10.73 -9.82 -7.44
CA VAL A 129 9.38 -9.41 -7.03
C VAL A 129 8.62 -10.63 -6.57
N LEU A 130 8.17 -10.63 -5.32
CA LEU A 130 7.44 -11.72 -4.73
C LEU A 130 6.15 -11.18 -4.09
N GLU A 131 5.04 -11.74 -4.54
CA GLU A 131 3.70 -11.45 -4.05
C GLU A 131 3.07 -12.73 -3.49
N LEU A 132 2.58 -12.65 -2.25
CA LEU A 132 1.93 -13.73 -1.54
C LEU A 132 0.56 -13.24 -1.04
N SER A 133 -0.50 -13.79 -1.60
CA SER A 133 -1.88 -13.40 -1.32
C SER A 133 -2.68 -14.59 -0.80
N SER A 134 -3.26 -14.43 0.38
CA SER A 134 -4.03 -15.46 1.07
C SER A 134 -5.46 -14.96 1.33
N TYR A 135 -6.44 -15.70 0.85
CA TYR A 135 -7.86 -15.35 0.96
C TYR A 135 -8.65 -16.44 1.70
N ILE A 136 -8.17 -16.83 2.89
CA ILE A 136 -8.75 -17.94 3.67
C ILE A 136 -9.99 -17.54 4.45
N TRP A 137 -11.04 -18.33 4.29
CA TRP A 137 -12.30 -18.22 5.02
C TRP A 137 -12.65 -19.55 5.68
N VAL A 138 -12.96 -19.53 6.97
CA VAL A 138 -13.40 -20.69 7.77
C VAL A 138 -14.71 -20.33 8.46
N ASP A 139 -15.77 -21.10 8.20
CA ASP A 139 -17.11 -20.90 8.76
C ASP A 139 -17.65 -19.46 8.60
N GLY A 140 -17.38 -18.84 7.46
CA GLY A 140 -17.78 -17.45 7.16
C GLY A 140 -16.97 -16.39 7.89
N CYS A 141 -15.96 -16.78 8.66
CA CYS A 141 -15.00 -15.90 9.31
C CYS A 141 -13.66 -15.96 8.59
N GLN A 142 -12.96 -14.84 8.47
CA GLN A 142 -11.67 -14.84 7.80
C GLN A 142 -10.59 -15.48 8.68
N ALA A 143 -9.85 -16.41 8.10
CA ALA A 143 -8.69 -17.03 8.72
C ALA A 143 -7.39 -16.48 8.10
N TRP A 144 -6.27 -16.82 8.72
CA TRP A 144 -4.99 -16.17 8.45
C TRP A 144 -3.90 -17.19 8.24
N PHE A 145 -3.23 -17.12 7.09
CA PHE A 145 -2.04 -17.93 6.84
C PHE A 145 -0.88 -17.41 7.68
N GLN A 146 -0.33 -18.27 8.55
CA GLN A 146 0.82 -17.92 9.37
C GLN A 146 2.13 -18.29 8.68
N LEU A 147 2.98 -17.28 8.47
CA LEU A 147 4.35 -17.51 8.03
C LEU A 147 5.22 -18.08 9.15
N ASP A 148 6.21 -18.89 8.77
CA ASP A 148 7.23 -19.38 9.68
C ASP A 148 8.07 -18.22 10.24
N ASP A 149 8.44 -18.30 11.51
CA ASP A 149 9.19 -17.24 12.19
C ASP A 149 10.70 -17.38 11.88
N VAL A 150 11.04 -17.29 10.60
CA VAL A 150 12.41 -17.39 10.08
C VAL A 150 12.67 -16.19 9.16
N PRO A 151 13.75 -15.41 9.33
CA PRO A 151 14.03 -14.26 8.45
C PRO A 151 14.16 -14.67 6.98
N LEU A 152 13.74 -13.80 6.06
CA LEU A 152 13.99 -13.97 4.63
C LEU A 152 15.43 -13.53 4.30
N VAL A 153 16.11 -14.32 3.46
CA VAL A 153 17.48 -14.04 3.03
C VAL A 153 17.52 -14.03 1.51
N SER A 154 17.81 -12.88 0.91
CA SER A 154 17.93 -12.75 -0.54
C SER A 154 18.78 -11.55 -0.92
N GLN A 155 19.67 -11.73 -1.90
CA GLN A 155 20.49 -10.64 -2.47
C GLN A 155 19.80 -9.95 -3.65
N HIS A 156 18.66 -10.47 -4.12
CA HIS A 156 18.02 -10.05 -5.36
C HIS A 156 16.61 -9.50 -5.17
N LEU A 157 16.01 -9.74 -4.01
CA LEU A 157 14.65 -9.36 -3.70
C LEU A 157 14.54 -7.84 -3.57
N THR A 158 13.78 -7.22 -4.48
CA THR A 158 13.57 -5.76 -4.56
C THR A 158 12.19 -5.33 -4.07
N THR A 159 11.19 -6.21 -4.21
CA THR A 159 9.80 -5.92 -3.88
C THR A 159 9.17 -7.13 -3.21
N LEU A 160 8.56 -6.90 -2.05
CA LEU A 160 7.78 -7.88 -1.31
C LEU A 160 6.37 -7.37 -1.10
N LYS A 161 5.39 -8.21 -1.40
CA LYS A 161 3.97 -7.92 -1.19
C LYS A 161 3.31 -9.07 -0.45
N PHE A 162 2.61 -8.75 0.62
CA PHE A 162 1.84 -9.71 1.41
C PHE A 162 0.41 -9.24 1.53
N CYS A 163 -0.55 -10.11 1.19
CA CYS A 163 -1.98 -9.87 1.37
C CYS A 163 -2.59 -11.00 2.19
N GLY A 164 -3.30 -10.71 3.29
CA GLY A 164 -4.00 -11.75 4.06
C GLY A 164 -3.09 -12.64 4.93
N VAL A 165 -1.89 -12.16 5.30
CA VAL A 165 -0.86 -12.98 5.98
C VAL A 165 -0.68 -12.59 7.45
N ARG A 166 -0.40 -13.58 8.31
CA ARG A 166 -0.04 -13.39 9.72
C ARG A 166 1.46 -13.56 9.94
N PHE A 167 2.04 -12.58 10.63
CA PHE A 167 3.47 -12.48 10.94
C PHE A 167 3.76 -12.70 12.43
N ARG A 168 4.95 -13.23 12.70
CA ARG A 168 5.61 -13.25 14.02
C ARG A 168 6.89 -12.41 14.00
N SER A 169 7.50 -12.21 15.17
CA SER A 169 8.52 -11.20 15.41
C SER A 169 9.76 -11.24 14.50
N SER A 170 10.32 -12.41 14.17
CA SER A 170 11.62 -12.50 13.48
C SER A 170 11.53 -12.38 11.96
N LEU A 171 10.40 -12.74 11.33
CA LEU A 171 10.26 -12.64 9.87
C LEU A 171 10.23 -11.18 9.38
N LEU A 172 10.00 -10.22 10.27
CA LEU A 172 9.95 -8.79 9.97
C LEU A 172 11.31 -8.08 10.05
N ASP A 173 12.40 -8.84 10.22
CA ASP A 173 13.76 -8.33 10.03
C ASP A 173 14.26 -8.61 8.61
N PHE A 174 14.29 -7.57 7.79
CA PHE A 174 14.76 -7.61 6.40
C PHE A 174 16.21 -7.15 6.25
N SER A 175 16.98 -7.13 7.34
CA SER A 175 18.43 -6.83 7.32
C SER A 175 19.23 -7.73 6.36
N SER A 176 18.77 -8.96 6.14
CA SER A 176 19.36 -9.93 5.22
C SER A 176 18.88 -9.80 3.77
N CYS A 177 18.11 -8.76 3.45
CA CYS A 177 17.61 -8.44 2.11
C CYS A 177 18.10 -7.04 1.64
N PRO A 178 19.39 -6.88 1.31
CA PRO A 178 19.98 -5.57 1.04
C PRO A 178 19.47 -4.89 -0.25
N ALA A 179 18.83 -5.65 -1.16
CA ALA A 179 18.24 -5.11 -2.39
C ALA A 179 16.77 -4.67 -2.23
N LEU A 180 16.15 -4.89 -1.05
CA LEU A 180 14.72 -4.66 -0.85
C LEU A 180 14.39 -3.16 -0.79
N GLU A 181 13.67 -2.65 -1.79
CA GLU A 181 13.31 -1.24 -1.89
C GLU A 181 11.82 -0.99 -1.59
N ASN A 182 10.95 -1.96 -1.88
CA ASN A 182 9.50 -1.84 -1.75
C ASN A 182 8.93 -2.95 -0.88
N LEU A 183 8.09 -2.60 0.09
CA LEU A 183 7.43 -3.55 0.99
C LEU A 183 5.97 -3.15 1.19
N GLU A 184 5.07 -4.05 0.89
CA GLU A 184 3.63 -3.85 0.94
C GLU A 184 2.98 -4.92 1.81
N PHE A 185 2.24 -4.47 2.82
CA PHE A 185 1.39 -5.31 3.65
C PHE A 185 -0.04 -4.83 3.51
N ASP A 186 -0.87 -5.64 2.87
CA ASP A 186 -2.28 -5.37 2.74
C ASP A 186 -3.07 -6.39 3.53
N TYR A 187 -4.06 -5.94 4.30
CA TYR A 187 -4.92 -6.81 5.06
C TYR A 187 -4.11 -7.88 5.84
N CYS A 188 -3.11 -7.50 6.63
CA CYS A 188 -2.18 -8.44 7.29
C CYS A 188 -2.32 -8.39 8.83
N VAL A 189 -1.86 -9.44 9.53
CA VAL A 189 -1.88 -9.50 11.01
C VAL A 189 -0.48 -9.59 11.58
N PHE A 190 -0.15 -8.67 12.48
CA PHE A 190 1.12 -8.60 13.19
C PHE A 190 0.93 -9.08 14.63
N SER A 191 1.08 -10.39 14.87
CA SER A 191 0.90 -11.00 16.19
C SER A 191 2.23 -11.18 16.90
N GLU A 192 2.33 -10.65 18.12
CA GLU A 192 3.54 -10.67 18.95
C GLU A 192 4.76 -10.06 18.25
N ALA A 193 4.52 -9.19 17.26
CA ALA A 193 5.54 -8.59 16.42
C ALA A 193 6.09 -7.32 17.08
N LYS A 194 7.38 -7.34 17.44
CA LYS A 194 8.00 -6.24 18.18
C LYS A 194 8.57 -5.15 17.29
N LYS A 195 9.07 -5.52 16.11
CA LYS A 195 9.87 -4.64 15.27
C LYS A 195 9.78 -5.02 13.80
N ILE A 196 9.69 -4.03 12.92
CA ILE A 196 9.97 -4.13 11.48
C ILE A 196 11.29 -3.39 11.24
N SER A 197 12.30 -4.05 10.66
CA SER A 197 13.59 -3.43 10.33
C SER A 197 14.04 -3.68 8.90
N SER A 198 14.57 -2.62 8.28
CA SER A 198 15.26 -2.70 6.99
C SER A 198 16.12 -1.46 6.79
N GLU A 199 17.34 -1.63 6.27
CA GLU A 199 18.22 -0.53 5.89
C GLU A 199 18.14 -0.18 4.39
N SER A 200 17.56 -1.04 3.56
CA SER A 200 17.47 -0.87 2.11
C SER A 200 16.16 -0.22 1.65
N LEU A 201 15.13 -0.28 2.50
CA LEU A 201 13.76 0.07 2.12
C LEU A 201 13.57 1.56 1.84
N LYS A 202 12.94 1.86 0.69
CA LYS A 202 12.60 3.22 0.24
C LYS A 202 11.10 3.49 0.31
N HIS A 203 10.28 2.48 0.02
CA HIS A 203 8.83 2.58 -0.03
C HIS A 203 8.19 1.50 0.85
N MET A 204 7.24 1.89 1.69
CA MET A 204 6.51 0.98 2.55
C MET A 204 5.03 1.32 2.50
N SER A 205 4.17 0.34 2.31
CA SER A 205 2.73 0.45 2.51
C SER A 205 2.25 -0.57 3.54
N ILE A 206 1.42 -0.11 4.48
CA ILE A 206 0.65 -0.96 5.40
C ILE A 206 -0.80 -0.49 5.35
N THR A 207 -1.68 -1.33 4.82
CA THR A 207 -3.12 -1.05 4.62
C THR A 207 -3.96 -2.12 5.30
N ASP A 208 -5.09 -1.73 5.88
CA ASP A 208 -6.12 -2.61 6.44
C ASP A 208 -5.61 -3.71 7.40
N SER A 209 -4.51 -3.43 8.10
CA SER A 209 -3.75 -4.43 8.87
C SER A 209 -4.00 -4.35 10.37
N THR A 210 -3.88 -5.49 11.06
CA THR A 210 -4.10 -5.62 12.51
C THR A 210 -2.79 -5.69 13.28
N PHE A 211 -2.61 -4.79 14.25
CA PHE A 211 -1.51 -4.83 15.21
C PHE A 211 -1.95 -5.38 16.57
N ASP A 212 -0.99 -5.68 17.45
CA ASP A 212 -1.29 -6.12 18.80
C ASP A 212 -2.03 -5.05 19.63
N ARG A 213 -2.92 -5.50 20.53
CA ARG A 213 -3.65 -4.60 21.46
C ARG A 213 -2.78 -4.13 22.63
N GLY A 214 -1.85 -4.98 23.07
CA GLY A 214 -1.08 -4.78 24.30
C GLY A 214 0.27 -4.08 24.11
N SER A 215 0.83 -4.10 22.89
CA SER A 215 2.16 -3.58 22.58
C SER A 215 2.17 -2.88 21.23
N ARG A 216 3.02 -1.85 21.08
CA ARG A 216 3.22 -1.18 19.79
C ARG A 216 4.39 -1.83 19.06
N ILE A 217 4.18 -2.18 17.80
CA ILE A 217 5.28 -2.56 16.91
C ILE A 217 6.14 -1.34 16.59
N ARG A 218 7.46 -1.50 16.57
CA ARG A 218 8.41 -0.44 16.18
C ARG A 218 8.75 -0.54 14.70
N ILE A 219 8.68 0.56 13.98
CA ILE A 219 9.12 0.63 12.57
C ILE A 219 10.47 1.33 12.51
N CYS A 220 11.51 0.56 12.18
CA CYS A 220 12.91 0.96 12.15
C CYS A 220 13.47 0.90 10.72
N THR A 221 13.12 1.89 9.92
CA THR A 221 13.50 1.98 8.49
C THR A 221 14.08 3.35 8.17
N PRO A 222 15.37 3.60 8.49
CA PRO A 222 15.96 4.94 8.44
C PRO A 222 16.04 5.54 7.03
N ASN A 223 16.10 4.69 6.00
CA ASN A 223 16.23 5.11 4.60
C ASN A 223 14.87 5.25 3.88
N LEU A 224 13.77 5.16 4.62
CA LEU A 224 12.43 5.25 4.06
C LEU A 224 12.14 6.65 3.50
N VAL A 225 11.63 6.68 2.27
CA VAL A 225 11.33 7.91 1.50
C VAL A 225 9.82 8.18 1.49
N SER A 226 9.00 7.12 1.39
CA SER A 226 7.55 7.23 1.42
C SER A 226 6.84 6.06 2.14
N PRO A 227 6.48 6.22 3.43
CA PRO A 227 5.47 5.41 4.09
C PRO A 227 4.06 5.80 3.67
N ASP A 228 3.26 4.78 3.39
CA ASP A 228 1.80 4.83 3.31
C ASP A 228 1.24 3.94 4.42
N LEU A 229 0.55 4.55 5.38
CA LEU A 229 0.17 3.93 6.64
C LEU A 229 -1.33 4.14 6.87
N CYS A 230 -2.15 3.19 6.42
CA CYS A 230 -3.60 3.31 6.43
C CYS A 230 -4.30 2.22 7.23
N ASP A 231 -5.40 2.62 7.86
CA ASP A 231 -6.50 1.74 8.23
C ASP A 231 -6.12 0.59 9.17
N PHE A 232 -5.39 0.94 10.23
CA PHE A 232 -4.95 -0.02 11.23
C PHE A 232 -6.04 -0.43 12.21
N TRP A 233 -6.05 -1.71 12.55
CA TRP A 233 -6.80 -2.24 13.68
C TRP A 233 -5.91 -2.24 14.92
N HIS A 234 -6.50 -1.87 16.06
CA HIS A 234 -5.82 -1.82 17.37
C HIS A 234 -4.74 -0.73 17.43
N ARG A 235 -3.59 -0.96 18.07
CA ARG A 235 -2.64 0.12 18.37
C ARG A 235 -1.82 0.53 17.15
N THR A 236 -1.64 1.84 16.98
CA THR A 236 -0.75 2.38 15.94
C THR A 236 0.71 2.02 16.20
N PRO A 237 1.52 1.84 15.14
CA PRO A 237 2.94 1.53 15.26
C PRO A 237 3.72 2.74 15.81
N LEU A 238 4.83 2.48 16.50
CA LEU A 238 5.80 3.50 16.87
C LEU A 238 6.78 3.70 15.71
N LEU A 239 6.78 4.90 15.14
CA LEU A 239 7.64 5.29 14.04
C LEU A 239 8.95 5.87 14.59
N GLU A 240 10.06 5.20 14.31
CA GLU A 240 11.38 5.75 14.60
C GLU A 240 11.77 6.82 13.58
N SER A 241 12.88 7.51 13.86
CA SER A 241 13.37 8.63 13.04
C SER A 241 13.68 8.17 11.60
N MET A 242 12.98 8.76 10.61
CA MET A 242 13.18 8.53 9.17
C MET A 242 13.82 9.78 8.52
N PRO A 243 15.17 9.93 8.56
CA PRO A 243 15.84 11.15 8.11
C PRO A 243 15.69 11.49 6.63
N LEU A 244 15.49 10.49 5.77
CA LEU A 244 15.37 10.64 4.30
C LEU A 244 13.92 10.84 3.82
N LEU A 245 12.96 10.92 4.74
CA LEU A 245 11.54 10.99 4.45
C LEU A 245 11.19 12.17 3.53
N VAL A 246 10.48 11.91 2.44
CA VAL A 246 10.02 12.93 1.49
C VAL A 246 8.51 13.09 1.54
N LYS A 247 7.77 11.98 1.45
CA LYS A 247 6.30 11.98 1.50
C LYS A 247 5.86 11.05 2.62
N ALA A 248 4.76 11.33 3.30
CA ALA A 248 4.15 10.37 4.20
C ALA A 248 2.63 10.52 4.18
N PHE A 249 1.93 9.40 4.12
CA PHE A 249 0.49 9.33 4.26
C PHE A 249 0.15 8.49 5.48
N VAL A 250 -0.65 9.05 6.39
CA VAL A 250 -1.17 8.34 7.56
C VAL A 250 -2.68 8.55 7.64
N ARG A 251 -3.43 7.45 7.64
CA ARG A 251 -4.89 7.43 7.79
C ARG A 251 -5.30 6.50 8.90
N LEU A 252 -5.95 7.04 9.92
CA LEU A 252 -6.47 6.27 11.05
C LEU A 252 -7.98 6.10 10.92
N ASN A 253 -8.45 4.90 10.59
CA ASN A 253 -9.89 4.60 10.48
C ASN A 253 -10.54 4.32 11.84
N TRP A 254 -11.84 3.98 11.80
CA TRP A 254 -12.64 3.64 12.97
C TRP A 254 -12.15 2.38 13.73
N ALA A 255 -11.39 1.49 13.11
CA ALA A 255 -10.88 0.27 13.75
C ALA A 255 -9.62 0.48 14.61
N CYS A 256 -8.98 1.65 14.49
CA CYS A 256 -7.81 2.00 15.29
C CYS A 256 -8.18 2.09 16.77
N GLY A 257 -7.54 1.28 17.61
CA GLY A 257 -7.80 1.16 19.05
C GLY A 257 -7.15 2.24 19.91
N ASP A 258 -6.42 3.19 19.33
CA ASP A 258 -5.89 4.36 20.05
C ASP A 258 -6.99 5.43 20.25
N GLU A 259 -8.04 5.03 20.97
CA GLU A 259 -9.13 5.88 21.41
C GLU A 259 -8.94 6.25 22.88
N CYS A 260 -9.40 7.44 23.28
CA CYS A 260 -9.37 7.77 24.69
C CYS A 260 -10.43 6.91 25.44
N PRO A 261 -10.09 6.27 26.58
CA PRO A 261 -11.02 5.42 27.34
C PRO A 261 -12.29 6.15 27.81
N ARG A 262 -12.22 7.48 27.90
CA ARG A 262 -13.38 8.34 28.15
C ARG A 262 -14.00 8.74 26.82
N ALA A 263 -15.11 8.09 26.46
CA ALA A 263 -15.83 8.27 25.19
C ALA A 263 -16.23 9.72 24.83
N TYR A 264 -16.20 10.65 25.78
CA TYR A 264 -16.56 12.07 25.62
C TYR A 264 -15.40 13.03 25.89
N CYS A 265 -14.16 12.53 25.92
CA CYS A 265 -13.02 13.39 26.18
C CYS A 265 -12.61 14.14 24.91
N ASN A 266 -13.03 15.39 24.82
CA ASN A 266 -12.56 16.33 23.80
C ASN A 266 -11.27 17.06 24.22
N ASP A 267 -10.76 16.80 25.43
CA ASP A 267 -9.60 17.50 25.96
C ASP A 267 -8.28 16.86 25.49
N SER A 268 -7.47 17.66 24.80
CA SER A 268 -6.09 17.30 24.46
C SER A 268 -5.22 17.06 25.69
N ASN A 269 -5.62 17.54 26.87
CA ASN A 269 -4.87 17.42 28.12
C ASN A 269 -5.42 16.37 29.10
N CYS A 270 -6.21 15.40 28.62
CA CYS A 270 -6.78 14.39 29.49
C CYS A 270 -5.72 13.45 30.07
N GLU A 271 -5.54 13.53 31.39
CA GLU A 271 -4.63 12.67 32.17
C GLU A 271 -4.93 11.17 31.99
N SER A 272 -6.19 10.79 31.80
CA SER A 272 -6.57 9.39 31.58
C SER A 272 -6.10 8.85 30.24
N CYS A 273 -5.87 9.71 29.24
CA CYS A 273 -5.33 9.29 27.95
C CYS A 273 -3.77 9.31 27.94
N ASP A 274 -3.11 9.83 29.00
CA ASP A 274 -1.66 9.69 29.23
C ASP A 274 -1.32 8.34 29.90
N ILE A 275 -2.26 7.77 30.66
CA ILE A 275 -2.07 6.53 31.43
C ILE A 275 -2.25 5.25 30.57
N SER A 276 -2.90 5.35 29.40
CA SER A 276 -3.28 4.18 28.57
C SER A 276 -2.12 3.41 27.92
N ASP A 277 -0.87 3.82 28.12
CA ASP A 277 0.32 3.09 27.67
C ASP A 277 0.84 2.05 28.70
N ASN A 278 0.31 2.02 29.93
CA ASN A 278 0.90 1.22 31.03
C ASN A 278 0.37 -0.21 31.22
N ILE A 279 -0.39 -0.80 30.28
CA ILE A 279 -0.87 -2.20 30.48
C ILE A 279 0.09 -3.25 29.88
N GLY A 280 1.18 -2.89 29.22
CA GLY A 280 2.09 -3.91 28.66
C GLY A 280 3.52 -3.53 28.32
N ASP A 281 3.84 -2.25 28.06
CA ASP A 281 5.19 -1.89 27.62
C ASP A 281 6.10 -1.62 28.83
N ARG A 282 6.96 -2.59 29.16
CA ARG A 282 8.04 -2.43 30.16
C ARG A 282 9.14 -1.45 29.71
N ILE A 283 8.95 -0.76 28.60
CA ILE A 283 9.85 0.25 28.07
C ILE A 283 9.15 1.61 28.24
N GLY A 284 9.77 2.52 28.98
CA GLY A 284 9.18 3.80 29.40
C GLY A 284 8.82 4.75 28.26
N THR A 285 7.73 4.47 27.55
CA THR A 285 7.16 5.31 26.48
C THR A 285 6.22 6.40 26.99
N ASN A 286 6.06 6.53 28.31
CA ASN A 286 5.07 7.41 28.95
C ASN A 286 5.18 8.91 28.59
N ASN A 287 6.18 9.34 27.79
CA ASN A 287 6.40 10.74 27.40
C ASN A 287 6.98 10.92 25.97
N CYS A 288 6.67 10.04 25.01
CA CYS A 288 7.20 10.16 23.64
C CYS A 288 6.10 10.15 22.57
N CYS A 289 6.29 10.93 21.50
CA CYS A 289 5.50 10.81 20.27
C CYS A 289 5.61 9.40 19.68
N VAL A 290 4.49 8.86 19.21
CA VAL A 290 4.43 7.54 18.58
C VAL A 290 4.53 7.63 17.06
N LEU A 291 3.79 8.54 16.43
CA LEU A 291 3.74 8.73 14.99
C LEU A 291 4.53 9.96 14.55
N LEU A 292 4.24 11.12 15.14
CA LEU A 292 4.69 12.41 14.58
C LEU A 292 6.22 12.55 14.53
N GLN A 293 6.94 11.98 15.51
CA GLN A 293 8.40 12.04 15.59
C GLN A 293 9.08 11.45 14.34
N GLY A 294 8.68 10.25 13.93
CA GLY A 294 9.22 9.59 12.74
C GLY A 294 8.90 10.35 11.44
N LEU A 295 7.78 11.08 11.43
CA LEU A 295 7.28 11.83 10.27
C LEU A 295 7.87 13.25 10.13
N SER A 296 8.60 13.72 11.13
CA SER A 296 9.06 15.12 11.26
C SER A 296 9.94 15.64 10.11
N LYS A 297 10.53 14.74 9.31
CA LYS A 297 11.42 15.11 8.19
C LYS A 297 10.72 15.17 6.83
N ALA A 298 9.44 14.81 6.75
CA ALA A 298 8.67 14.83 5.51
C ALA A 298 8.59 16.24 4.88
N LYS A 299 8.58 16.28 3.54
CA LYS A 299 8.25 17.50 2.75
C LYS A 299 6.78 17.59 2.43
N VAL A 300 6.13 16.46 2.22
CA VAL A 300 4.69 16.33 1.97
C VAL A 300 4.13 15.37 3.02
N LEU A 301 3.18 15.85 3.81
CA LEU A 301 2.59 15.06 4.89
C LEU A 301 1.07 15.11 4.75
N ALA A 302 0.44 13.94 4.78
CA ALA A 302 -1.00 13.79 4.83
C ALA A 302 -1.38 13.04 6.12
N LEU A 303 -2.15 13.70 6.99
CA LEU A 303 -2.61 13.13 8.26
C LEU A 303 -4.13 13.17 8.29
N THR A 304 -4.75 12.01 8.17
CA THR A 304 -6.19 11.86 8.22
C THR A 304 -6.59 10.93 9.35
N SER A 305 -7.70 11.22 10.01
CA SER A 305 -8.16 10.42 11.13
C SER A 305 -9.68 10.43 11.23
N GLY A 306 -10.25 9.32 11.66
CA GLY A 306 -11.65 9.23 12.03
C GLY A 306 -11.95 10.05 13.29
N PRO A 307 -13.23 10.35 13.58
CA PRO A 307 -13.60 10.96 14.84
C PRO A 307 -13.16 10.08 16.03
N ARG A 308 -12.97 10.70 17.21
CA ARG A 308 -12.61 10.05 18.49
C ARG A 308 -11.21 9.43 18.63
N LYS A 309 -10.41 9.38 17.56
CA LYS A 309 -9.01 8.93 17.67
C LYS A 309 -8.19 9.95 18.45
N PHE A 310 -7.34 9.46 19.35
CA PHE A 310 -6.63 10.33 20.28
C PHE A 310 -5.13 10.45 19.98
N ILE A 311 -4.53 9.46 19.32
CA ILE A 311 -3.08 9.37 19.17
C ILE A 311 -2.43 10.60 18.55
N LEU A 312 -3.03 11.18 17.50
CA LEU A 312 -2.49 12.38 16.85
C LEU A 312 -2.57 13.59 17.78
N LYS A 313 -3.71 13.82 18.45
CA LYS A 313 -3.86 14.88 19.46
C LYS A 313 -2.88 14.72 20.62
N ARG A 314 -2.61 13.48 21.04
CA ARG A 314 -1.65 13.16 22.08
C ARG A 314 -0.23 13.50 21.66
N ASP A 315 0.17 13.06 20.47
CA ASP A 315 1.51 13.31 19.93
C ASP A 315 1.79 14.81 19.77
N LEU A 316 0.76 15.66 19.62
CA LEU A 316 0.94 17.11 19.59
C LEU A 316 1.48 17.69 20.91
N LYS A 317 1.34 17.01 22.06
CA LYS A 317 1.97 17.44 23.33
C LYS A 317 3.50 17.46 23.25
N TRP A 318 4.06 16.57 22.41
CA TRP A 318 5.49 16.43 22.18
C TRP A 318 5.85 16.72 20.71
N CYS A 319 5.03 17.52 20.04
CA CYS A 319 5.07 17.72 18.60
C CYS A 319 6.49 18.10 18.12
N PRO A 320 7.07 17.36 17.17
CA PRO A 320 8.37 17.73 16.62
C PRO A 320 8.24 18.91 15.66
N THR A 321 9.34 19.65 15.48
CA THR A 321 9.38 20.67 14.43
C THR A 321 9.52 20.05 13.03
N PHE A 322 8.53 20.31 12.18
CA PHE A 322 8.48 19.92 10.78
C PHE A 322 9.29 20.88 9.90
N SER A 323 10.62 20.90 10.11
CA SER A 323 11.57 21.83 9.47
C SER A 323 11.64 21.80 7.93
N LYS A 324 11.09 20.78 7.27
CA LYS A 324 11.13 20.59 5.81
C LYS A 324 9.75 20.55 5.16
N LEU A 325 8.68 20.63 5.95
CA LEU A 325 7.32 20.38 5.50
C LEU A 325 6.81 21.56 4.65
N LYS A 326 6.59 21.30 3.37
CA LYS A 326 6.08 22.28 2.39
C LYS A 326 4.60 22.11 2.11
N THR A 327 4.08 20.88 2.17
CA THR A 327 2.68 20.58 1.90
C THR A 327 2.09 19.72 3.01
N LEU A 328 1.01 20.20 3.61
CA LEU A 328 0.29 19.51 4.68
C LEU A 328 -1.16 19.28 4.25
N LEU A 329 -1.61 18.03 4.25
CA LEU A 329 -2.99 17.64 4.02
C LEU A 329 -3.59 17.10 5.32
N LEU A 330 -4.69 17.68 5.75
CA LEU A 330 -5.42 17.30 6.95
C LEU A 330 -6.89 17.06 6.60
N ASN A 331 -7.56 16.13 7.29
CA ASN A 331 -9.01 15.97 7.14
C ASN A 331 -9.81 16.72 8.22
N GLY A 332 -11.13 16.58 8.18
CA GLY A 332 -12.07 17.19 9.13
C GLY A 332 -11.86 16.85 10.61
N TYR A 333 -10.98 15.91 10.97
CA TYR A 333 -10.54 15.63 12.34
C TYR A 333 -9.86 16.83 13.01
N TRP A 334 -9.08 17.59 12.23
CA TRP A 334 -8.26 18.69 12.71
C TRP A 334 -9.05 20.00 12.88
N CYS A 335 -10.28 20.01 12.38
CA CYS A 335 -11.17 21.17 12.33
C CYS A 335 -12.48 20.88 13.06
N THR A 336 -12.41 20.47 14.33
CA THR A 336 -13.61 20.26 15.15
C THR A 336 -14.28 21.60 15.48
N PRO A 337 -15.62 21.72 15.39
CA PRO A 337 -16.34 22.89 15.89
C PRO A 337 -15.89 23.16 17.33
N ASP A 338 -15.54 24.40 17.63
CA ASP A 338 -15.07 24.90 18.94
C ASP A 338 -13.65 24.48 19.39
N ASP A 339 -12.94 23.62 18.65
CA ASP A 339 -11.56 23.26 18.98
C ASP A 339 -10.64 23.18 17.75
N PHE A 340 -9.96 24.28 17.47
CA PHE A 340 -8.91 24.38 16.45
C PHE A 340 -7.49 24.24 17.01
N ARG A 341 -7.32 23.96 18.31
CA ARG A 341 -5.99 23.84 18.94
C ARG A 341 -5.08 22.81 18.24
N PRO A 342 -5.57 21.63 17.79
CA PRO A 342 -4.73 20.69 17.07
C PRO A 342 -4.17 21.27 15.75
N LEU A 343 -5.01 22.00 15.01
CA LEU A 343 -4.61 22.67 13.78
C LEU A 343 -3.61 23.79 14.04
N VAL A 344 -3.84 24.65 15.06
CA VAL A 344 -2.89 25.69 15.44
C VAL A 344 -1.53 25.08 15.79
N CYS A 345 -1.54 24.06 16.65
CA CYS A 345 -0.32 23.43 17.15
C CYS A 345 0.54 22.86 16.01
N ILE A 346 -0.06 22.12 15.06
CA ILE A 346 0.73 21.56 13.95
C ILE A 346 1.25 22.65 13.01
N LEU A 347 0.49 23.74 12.80
CA LEU A 347 0.94 24.87 11.99
C LEU A 347 2.10 25.63 12.65
N GLU A 348 2.09 25.81 13.98
CA GLU A 348 3.21 26.38 14.76
C GLU A 348 4.49 25.55 14.64
N HIS A 349 4.36 24.23 14.54
CA HIS A 349 5.48 23.32 14.36
C HIS A 349 5.91 23.15 12.90
N ALA A 350 5.24 23.82 11.94
CA ALA A 350 5.53 23.74 10.51
C ALA A 350 5.97 25.12 9.94
N PRO A 351 7.13 25.65 10.36
CA PRO A 351 7.52 27.04 10.08
C PRO A 351 7.75 27.36 8.60
N VAL A 352 7.99 26.35 7.75
CA VAL A 352 8.28 26.50 6.32
C VAL A 352 7.14 26.04 5.41
N LEU A 353 5.94 25.86 5.97
CA LEU A 353 4.78 25.36 5.24
C LEU A 353 4.38 26.33 4.11
N GLU A 354 4.26 25.80 2.89
CA GLU A 354 3.90 26.58 1.69
C GLU A 354 2.45 26.35 1.25
N LYS A 355 1.93 25.13 1.46
CA LYS A 355 0.59 24.71 1.03
C LYS A 355 -0.13 23.92 2.13
N LEU A 356 -1.33 24.34 2.49
CA LEU A 356 -2.24 23.63 3.38
C LEU A 356 -3.46 23.13 2.58
N ILE A 357 -3.81 21.86 2.73
CA ILE A 357 -5.00 21.23 2.14
C ILE A 357 -5.88 20.71 3.27
N LEU A 358 -7.13 21.16 3.32
CA LEU A 358 -8.13 20.70 4.29
C LEU A 358 -9.22 19.89 3.56
N GLN A 359 -9.22 18.56 3.76
CA GLN A 359 -10.21 17.63 3.23
C GLN A 359 -11.37 17.49 4.22
N LEU A 360 -12.49 18.16 3.97
CA LEU A 360 -13.66 18.16 4.85
C LEU A 360 -14.80 17.25 4.35
N SER A 361 -14.67 16.64 3.16
CA SER A 361 -15.60 15.62 2.64
C SER A 361 -15.42 14.28 3.35
N SER A 362 -16.48 13.46 3.39
CA SER A 362 -16.45 12.11 3.97
C SER A 362 -15.72 11.10 3.09
N GLU A 363 -15.66 11.32 1.77
CA GLU A 363 -15.05 10.39 0.80
C GLU A 363 -14.05 11.10 -0.14
N MET A 364 -13.09 10.32 -0.65
CA MET A 364 -12.26 10.70 -1.80
C MET A 364 -13.15 10.66 -3.06
N PRO A 365 -13.03 11.59 -4.00
CA PRO A 365 -14.22 12.10 -4.69
C PRO A 365 -14.46 11.47 -6.06
N GLU A 366 -15.74 11.22 -6.39
CA GLU A 366 -16.21 11.19 -7.78
C GLU A 366 -16.65 12.58 -8.27
N HIS A 367 -17.12 13.49 -7.41
CA HIS A 367 -17.50 14.87 -7.77
C HIS A 367 -16.99 15.91 -6.73
N GLU A 368 -16.00 16.72 -7.10
CA GLU A 368 -15.35 17.72 -6.23
C GLU A 368 -15.96 19.14 -6.41
N VAL A 369 -16.27 19.82 -5.30
CA VAL A 369 -16.32 21.29 -5.25
C VAL A 369 -15.00 21.78 -4.63
N GLU A 370 -14.18 22.45 -5.43
CA GLU A 370 -12.83 22.89 -5.04
C GLU A 370 -12.84 24.38 -4.65
N ILE A 371 -12.60 24.69 -3.36
CA ILE A 371 -12.41 26.07 -2.91
C ILE A 371 -10.90 26.35 -2.87
N LYS A 372 -10.40 27.02 -3.90
CA LYS A 372 -9.01 27.52 -3.96
C LYS A 372 -8.91 28.92 -3.34
N GLY A 373 -8.17 29.04 -2.24
CA GLY A 373 -7.77 30.31 -1.65
C GLY A 373 -6.30 30.60 -1.88
N SER A 374 -5.97 31.78 -2.42
CA SER A 374 -4.60 32.29 -2.51
C SER A 374 -4.31 33.23 -1.34
N VAL A 375 -3.20 33.02 -0.63
CA VAL A 375 -2.76 33.86 0.48
C VAL A 375 -1.79 34.92 -0.04
N SER A 376 -2.11 36.20 0.15
CA SER A 376 -1.15 37.30 -0.02
C SER A 376 -0.66 37.72 1.37
N PRO A 377 0.64 37.67 1.69
CA PRO A 377 1.14 38.17 2.96
C PRO A 377 0.88 39.69 3.02
N MET A 378 -0.03 40.12 3.90
CA MET A 378 -0.19 41.52 4.28
C MET A 378 0.61 41.79 5.56
N GLU A 379 1.09 43.03 5.71
CA GLU A 379 1.73 43.51 6.93
C GLU A 379 0.81 43.23 8.14
N GLY A 380 1.22 42.30 9.00
CA GLY A 380 0.46 41.89 10.18
C GLY A 380 0.03 40.42 10.23
N SER A 381 0.36 39.57 9.24
CA SER A 381 0.15 38.11 9.37
C SER A 381 0.80 37.59 10.66
N ALA A 382 0.09 36.76 11.43
CA ALA A 382 0.66 36.09 12.61
C ALA A 382 2.01 35.47 12.20
N ALA A 383 3.05 35.69 13.01
CA ALA A 383 4.43 35.31 12.68
C ALA A 383 4.62 33.82 12.32
N ILE A 384 3.61 33.00 12.65
CA ILE A 384 3.51 31.56 12.48
C ILE A 384 3.35 31.12 11.01
N LEU A 385 2.75 31.94 10.12
CA LEU A 385 2.38 31.51 8.75
C LEU A 385 3.06 32.32 7.64
N LYS A 386 4.29 32.78 7.87
CA LYS A 386 5.03 33.64 6.92
C LYS A 386 5.23 33.02 5.53
N HIS A 387 5.34 31.69 5.46
CA HIS A 387 5.64 30.97 4.23
C HIS A 387 4.41 30.39 3.52
N LEU A 388 3.24 30.44 4.16
CA LEU A 388 2.02 29.83 3.65
C LEU A 388 1.46 30.65 2.48
N ARG A 389 1.37 30.04 1.30
CA ARG A 389 0.93 30.68 0.06
C ARG A 389 -0.44 30.19 -0.42
N ILE A 390 -0.72 28.91 -0.18
CA ILE A 390 -1.90 28.24 -0.73
C ILE A 390 -2.67 27.58 0.41
N VAL A 391 -3.97 27.85 0.48
CA VAL A 391 -4.91 27.11 1.33
C VAL A 391 -6.02 26.58 0.44
N GLU A 392 -6.08 25.26 0.30
CA GLU A 392 -7.11 24.53 -0.44
C GLU A 392 -8.08 23.89 0.54
N ILE A 393 -9.37 24.15 0.36
CA ILE A 393 -10.44 23.50 1.14
C ILE A 393 -11.23 22.64 0.16
N LYS A 394 -11.25 21.33 0.42
CA LYS A 394 -11.99 20.34 -0.36
C LYS A 394 -13.21 19.90 0.43
N CYS A 395 -14.40 20.09 -0.13
CA CYS A 395 -15.67 19.76 0.52
C CYS A 395 -16.78 19.44 -0.49
N GLU A 396 -17.78 18.68 -0.09
CA GLU A 396 -18.96 18.35 -0.92
C GLU A 396 -19.99 19.50 -0.98
N GLY A 397 -19.98 20.42 -0.01
CA GLY A 397 -20.86 21.59 0.02
C GLY A 397 -20.57 22.49 1.23
N VAL A 398 -21.04 23.74 1.22
CA VAL A 398 -20.81 24.70 2.32
C VAL A 398 -21.74 24.39 3.50
N ASN A 399 -21.16 24.10 4.66
CA ASN A 399 -21.87 23.89 5.92
C ASN A 399 -21.28 24.77 7.04
N GLU A 400 -21.90 24.75 8.22
CA GLU A 400 -21.48 25.52 9.39
C GLU A 400 -20.01 25.24 9.80
N LYS A 401 -19.56 23.99 9.65
CA LYS A 401 -18.16 23.60 9.91
C LYS A 401 -17.18 24.32 8.99
N ILE A 402 -17.51 24.43 7.70
CA ILE A 402 -16.70 25.17 6.72
C ILE A 402 -16.68 26.66 7.05
N LEU A 403 -17.84 27.25 7.40
CA LEU A 403 -17.90 28.65 7.82
C LEU A 403 -17.00 28.91 9.03
N ASN A 404 -17.01 28.03 10.02
CA ASN A 404 -16.14 28.14 11.20
C ASN A 404 -14.65 28.04 10.83
N VAL A 405 -14.28 27.12 9.92
CA VAL A 405 -12.90 27.03 9.38
C VAL A 405 -12.51 28.32 8.65
N LEU A 406 -13.40 28.88 7.83
CA LEU A 406 -13.15 30.10 7.08
C LEU A 406 -12.99 31.32 8.01
N ILE A 407 -13.85 31.45 9.03
CA ILE A 407 -13.75 32.49 10.07
C ILE A 407 -12.43 32.35 10.82
N PHE A 408 -12.10 31.13 11.26
CA PHE A 408 -10.85 30.85 11.95
C PHE A 408 -9.63 31.22 11.09
N LEU A 409 -9.57 30.79 9.84
CA LEU A 409 -8.47 31.14 8.93
C LEU A 409 -8.39 32.66 8.68
N SER A 410 -9.53 33.35 8.60
CA SER A 410 -9.56 34.81 8.43
C SER A 410 -8.92 35.56 9.59
N ALA A 411 -8.95 35.00 10.82
CA ALA A 411 -8.28 35.57 11.99
C ALA A 411 -6.74 35.51 11.88
N PHE A 412 -6.18 34.67 11.01
CA PHE A 412 -4.74 34.59 10.73
C PHE A 412 -4.30 35.49 9.56
N ASN A 413 -5.14 36.46 9.14
CA ASN A 413 -4.93 37.30 7.95
C ASN A 413 -4.81 36.49 6.64
N ILE A 414 -5.35 35.26 6.62
CA ILE A 414 -5.52 34.48 5.40
C ILE A 414 -6.75 35.05 4.71
N ARG A 415 -6.59 35.70 3.55
CA ARG A 415 -7.71 36.28 2.78
C ARG A 415 -8.83 35.25 2.63
N LYS A 416 -10.08 35.72 2.73
CA LYS A 416 -11.30 34.95 2.43
C LYS A 416 -11.05 34.08 1.18
N PRO A 417 -11.01 32.75 1.30
CA PRO A 417 -11.09 31.87 0.14
C PRO A 417 -12.32 32.28 -0.66
N THR A 418 -12.15 32.59 -1.93
CA THR A 418 -13.26 32.92 -2.82
C THR A 418 -14.18 31.71 -2.90
N CYS A 419 -15.31 31.79 -2.20
CA CYS A 419 -16.40 30.83 -2.29
C CYS A 419 -17.03 30.99 -3.68
N TYR A 420 -16.80 30.05 -4.59
CA TYR A 420 -17.67 29.91 -5.75
C TYR A 420 -18.91 29.16 -5.28
N THR A 421 -19.89 29.90 -4.76
CA THR A 421 -21.26 29.41 -4.68
C THR A 421 -21.74 29.18 -6.11
N LEU A 422 -21.82 27.92 -6.54
CA LEU A 422 -22.76 27.55 -7.59
C LEU A 422 -24.16 27.69 -6.99
N LEU A 423 -24.68 28.91 -7.07
CA LEU A 423 -26.11 29.12 -7.27
C LEU A 423 -26.47 28.34 -8.52
N HIS A 424 -27.34 27.34 -8.45
CA HIS A 424 -28.33 27.09 -9.49
C HIS A 424 -29.47 26.21 -8.95
N PHE A 425 -30.64 26.86 -8.85
CA PHE A 425 -32.04 26.41 -8.94
C PHE A 425 -32.47 25.02 -8.51
#